data_AF-A0A7S3YEK7-F1
#
_entry.id   AF-A0A7S3YEK7-F1
#
_cell.length_a   1.000
_cell.length_b   1.000
_cell.length_c   1.000
_cell.angle_alpha   90.00
_cell.angle_beta   90.00
_cell.angle_gamma   90.00
#
_symmetry.space_group_name_H-M   'P 1'
#
loop_
_entity.id
_entity.type
_entity.pdbx_description
1 polymer ?
#
loop_
_entity_poly.entity_id
_entity_poly.type
_entity_poly.pdbx_seq_one_letter_code
_entity_poly.pdbx_strand_id
1 'polypeptide(L)'
;RAAINHLKRKSVDTNVTWMKRTTYLSNDLYGAPVHAFKSQAAAVAEQNAGLDQEMVEVNLQSAATKIEATFHAAAKDLAALRHPTNPGLRAEWALPVLPDVGLWANVFMHVGFDLDPVTQDDPNKDPEHIAEKKQRFEKAIISDVRENEGGGTSKPVMVASYLVPKAGQTGAGEGGELAFEHLRGYQIDVRDTENTFVFLVDAEGGQATYCRLDTRVDLKKGRPDPAQRNLTARLTRRRFAAAEAA
;
A
#
# COMPACT_ATOMS: atom_id res chain seq x y z
N ARG A 1 59.20 -73.95 -41.01
CA ARG A 1 59.47 -72.55 -40.57
C ARG A 1 59.04 -71.61 -41.69
N ALA A 2 57.87 -70.98 -41.57
CA ALA A 2 57.45 -69.85 -42.41
C ALA A 2 56.54 -68.97 -41.54
N ALA A 3 56.91 -67.70 -41.39
CA ALA A 3 56.29 -66.76 -40.45
C ALA A 3 54.98 -66.20 -41.01
N ILE A 4 53.91 -66.25 -40.22
CA ILE A 4 52.64 -65.57 -40.51
C ILE A 4 52.80 -64.12 -40.07
N ASN A 5 52.94 -63.21 -41.03
CA ASN A 5 52.95 -61.76 -40.77
C ASN A 5 51.58 -61.32 -40.23
N HIS A 6 51.56 -60.73 -39.04
CA HIS A 6 50.36 -60.18 -38.44
C HIS A 6 50.11 -58.81 -39.10
N LEU A 7 49.11 -58.71 -39.98
CA LEU A 7 48.68 -57.41 -40.50
C LEU A 7 48.12 -56.58 -39.33
N LYS A 8 48.90 -55.60 -38.85
CA LYS A 8 48.40 -54.55 -37.96
C LYS A 8 47.28 -53.82 -38.69
N ARG A 9 46.04 -53.94 -38.21
CA ARG A 9 44.94 -53.06 -38.63
C ARG A 9 45.37 -51.61 -38.36
N LYS A 10 45.44 -50.79 -39.41
CA LYS A 10 45.61 -49.34 -39.26
C LYS A 10 44.43 -48.81 -38.46
N SER A 11 44.69 -48.16 -37.32
CA SER A 11 43.68 -47.35 -36.65
C SER A 11 43.35 -46.18 -37.58
N VAL A 12 42.08 -46.03 -37.94
CA VAL A 12 41.62 -44.84 -38.64
C VAL A 12 41.61 -43.70 -37.63
N ASP A 13 42.60 -42.81 -37.69
CA ASP A 13 42.59 -41.57 -36.90
C ASP A 13 41.39 -40.73 -37.32
N THR A 14 40.34 -40.77 -36.50
CA THR A 14 39.09 -40.03 -36.72
C THR A 14 39.24 -38.60 -36.19
N ASN A 15 40.29 -37.90 -36.61
CA ASN A 15 40.53 -36.51 -36.22
C ASN A 15 39.96 -35.57 -37.29
N VAL A 16 38.67 -35.76 -37.58
CA VAL A 16 37.92 -34.96 -38.53
C VAL A 16 36.89 -34.17 -37.74
N THR A 17 37.07 -32.84 -37.67
CA THR A 17 36.30 -31.94 -36.79
C THR A 17 34.80 -31.91 -37.08
N TRP A 18 34.38 -32.37 -38.26
CA TRP A 18 32.97 -32.44 -38.68
C TRP A 18 32.35 -33.84 -38.54
N MET A 19 33.15 -34.88 -38.24
CA MET A 19 32.65 -36.24 -38.07
C MET A 19 32.55 -36.56 -36.58
N LYS A 20 31.37 -36.29 -35.99
CA LYS A 20 31.08 -36.67 -34.60
C LYS A 20 30.76 -38.17 -34.53
N ARG A 21 31.19 -38.84 -33.45
CA ARG A 21 30.77 -40.22 -33.16
C ARG A 21 29.26 -40.24 -32.96
N THR A 22 28.57 -41.17 -33.62
CA THR A 22 27.15 -41.40 -33.37
C THR A 22 26.99 -42.17 -32.07
N THR A 23 26.30 -41.57 -31.11
CA THR A 23 25.89 -42.28 -29.89
C THR A 23 24.64 -43.08 -30.23
N TYR A 24 24.76 -44.40 -30.26
CA TYR A 24 23.60 -45.27 -30.35
C TYR A 24 22.92 -45.29 -28.98
N LEU A 25 21.61 -45.01 -28.94
CA LEU A 25 20.82 -45.26 -27.74
C LEU A 25 20.75 -46.77 -27.55
N SER A 26 21.52 -47.30 -26.60
CA SER A 26 21.30 -48.64 -26.08
C SER A 26 20.05 -48.60 -25.22
N ASN A 27 19.02 -49.37 -25.60
CA ASN A 27 17.87 -49.59 -24.75
C ASN A 27 18.32 -50.55 -23.63
N ASP A 28 18.81 -50.01 -22.51
CA ASP A 28 19.07 -50.81 -21.32
C ASP A 28 17.73 -51.23 -20.71
N LEU A 29 17.14 -52.24 -21.34
CA LEU A 29 15.83 -52.82 -21.01
C LEU A 29 15.84 -53.64 -19.72
N TYR A 30 17.02 -53.84 -19.09
CA TYR A 30 17.17 -54.78 -17.97
C TYR A 30 17.48 -54.11 -16.62
N GLY A 31 17.77 -52.81 -16.59
CA GLY A 31 18.14 -52.10 -15.35
C GLY A 31 17.04 -51.25 -14.71
N ALA A 32 16.05 -50.79 -15.48
CA ALA A 32 15.00 -49.89 -14.99
C ALA A 32 13.60 -50.42 -15.34
N PRO A 33 12.64 -50.44 -14.42
CA PRO A 33 11.28 -50.90 -14.70
C PRO A 33 10.66 -50.07 -15.82
N VAL A 34 10.24 -50.77 -16.89
CA VAL A 34 9.67 -50.25 -18.14
C VAL A 34 8.41 -49.37 -17.92
N HIS A 35 7.88 -49.33 -16.70
CA HIS A 35 6.70 -48.55 -16.31
C HIS A 35 6.98 -47.42 -15.29
N ALA A 36 8.24 -47.15 -14.93
CA ALA A 36 8.60 -46.05 -14.03
C ALA A 36 9.00 -44.75 -14.77
N PHE A 37 8.60 -44.61 -16.05
CA PHE A 37 8.74 -43.34 -16.76
C PHE A 37 7.72 -42.33 -16.21
N LYS A 38 8.04 -41.69 -15.09
CA LYS A 38 7.59 -40.29 -14.92
C LYS A 38 8.09 -39.56 -16.16
N SER A 39 7.19 -38.86 -16.87
CA SER A 39 7.58 -38.02 -17.99
C SER A 39 8.81 -37.20 -17.59
N GLN A 40 9.87 -37.18 -18.39
CA GLN A 40 11.05 -36.35 -18.09
C GLN A 40 10.64 -34.89 -17.83
N ALA A 41 9.58 -34.42 -18.49
CA ALA A 41 8.99 -33.11 -18.23
C ALA A 41 8.45 -32.95 -16.80
N ALA A 42 7.84 -33.99 -16.22
CA ALA A 42 7.34 -33.97 -14.84
C ALA A 42 8.47 -34.01 -13.82
N ALA A 43 9.53 -34.79 -14.06
CA ALA A 43 10.70 -34.83 -13.19
C ALA A 43 11.50 -33.52 -13.23
N VAL A 44 11.64 -32.91 -14.41
CA VAL A 44 12.26 -31.58 -14.57
C VAL A 44 11.40 -30.49 -13.93
N ALA A 45 10.07 -30.57 -14.04
CA ALA A 45 9.17 -29.63 -13.37
C ALA A 45 9.25 -29.72 -11.84
N GLU A 46 9.35 -30.94 -11.28
CA GLU A 46 9.51 -31.18 -9.85
C GLU A 46 10.86 -30.65 -9.33
N GLN A 47 11.96 -30.85 -10.07
CA GLN A 47 13.27 -30.27 -9.75
C GLN A 47 13.27 -28.73 -9.82
N ASN A 48 12.68 -28.16 -10.87
CA ASN A 48 12.61 -26.70 -11.01
C ASN A 48 11.76 -26.07 -9.90
N ALA A 49 10.65 -26.69 -9.52
CA ALA A 49 9.83 -26.21 -8.40
C ALA A 49 10.59 -26.24 -7.05
N GLY A 50 11.44 -27.24 -6.83
CA GLY A 50 12.31 -27.30 -5.65
C GLY A 50 13.37 -26.18 -5.63
N LEU A 51 14.00 -25.91 -6.79
CA LEU A 51 14.98 -24.82 -6.93
C LEU A 51 14.32 -23.43 -6.77
N ASP A 52 13.11 -23.25 -7.28
CA ASP A 52 12.35 -22.00 -7.12
C ASP A 52 12.02 -21.75 -5.65
N GLN A 53 11.63 -22.79 -4.89
CA GLN A 53 11.38 -22.69 -3.45
C GLN A 53 12.66 -22.34 -2.68
N GLU A 54 13.77 -23.02 -2.96
CA GLU A 54 15.06 -22.73 -2.33
C GLU A 54 15.55 -21.30 -2.64
N MET A 55 15.36 -20.84 -3.87
CA MET A 55 15.70 -19.47 -4.27
C MET A 55 14.82 -18.43 -3.55
N VAL A 56 13.52 -18.72 -3.36
CA VAL A 56 12.62 -17.87 -2.55
C VAL A 56 13.09 -17.84 -1.10
N GLU A 57 13.44 -18.98 -0.51
CA GLU A 57 13.94 -19.06 0.87
C GLU A 57 15.26 -18.29 1.06
N VAL A 58 16.24 -18.46 0.16
CA VAL A 58 17.50 -17.72 0.19
C VAL A 58 17.25 -16.21 0.05
N ASN A 59 16.32 -15.80 -0.82
CA ASN A 59 15.92 -14.41 -0.94
C ASN A 59 15.26 -13.86 0.34
N LEU A 60 14.44 -14.67 1.03
CA LEU A 60 13.82 -14.30 2.30
C LEU A 60 14.85 -14.15 3.42
N GLN A 61 15.81 -15.08 3.54
CA GLN A 61 16.90 -15.00 4.52
C GLN A 61 17.81 -13.78 4.26
N SER A 62 18.13 -13.53 3.00
CA SER A 62 18.88 -12.33 2.57
C SER A 62 18.10 -11.05 2.85
N ALA A 63 16.79 -11.05 2.62
CA ALA A 63 15.91 -9.91 2.93
C ALA A 63 15.82 -9.65 4.44
N ALA A 64 15.63 -10.69 5.26
CA ALA A 64 15.59 -10.56 6.72
C ALA A 64 16.88 -9.95 7.26
N THR A 65 18.04 -10.44 6.83
CA THR A 65 19.35 -9.89 7.23
C THR A 65 19.49 -8.42 6.83
N LYS A 66 19.01 -8.04 5.64
CA LYS A 66 19.03 -6.64 5.18
C LYS A 66 18.08 -5.77 5.99
N ILE A 67 16.90 -6.27 6.34
CA ILE A 67 15.93 -5.57 7.19
C ILE A 67 16.54 -5.34 8.58
N GLU A 68 17.11 -6.37 9.21
CA GLU A 68 17.78 -6.22 10.51
C GLU A 68 18.93 -5.21 10.46
N ALA A 69 19.71 -5.22 9.37
CA ALA A 69 20.78 -4.25 9.16
C ALA A 69 20.26 -2.79 9.10
N THR A 70 19.05 -2.54 8.59
CA THR A 70 18.49 -1.18 8.59
C THR A 70 18.13 -0.71 10.00
N PHE A 71 17.57 -1.58 10.85
CA PHE A 71 17.28 -1.26 12.25
C PHE A 71 18.57 -0.98 13.04
N HIS A 72 19.61 -1.79 12.85
CA HIS A 72 20.92 -1.53 13.47
C HIS A 72 21.56 -0.22 12.96
N ALA A 73 21.39 0.11 11.68
CA ALA A 73 21.89 1.36 11.13
C ALA A 73 21.14 2.59 11.67
N ALA A 74 19.84 2.46 11.90
CA ALA A 74 19.00 3.52 12.46
C ALA A 74 19.24 3.74 13.96
N ALA A 75 19.64 2.70 14.71
CA ALA A 75 19.94 2.77 16.13
C ALA A 75 21.30 3.39 16.49
N LYS A 76 22.02 3.96 15.52
CA LYS A 76 23.33 4.61 15.75
C LYS A 76 23.16 5.92 16.52
N ASP A 77 24.11 6.19 17.41
CA ASP A 77 24.14 7.46 18.15
C ASP A 77 24.22 8.67 17.21
N LEU A 78 23.56 9.75 17.60
CA LEU A 78 23.51 11.02 16.86
C LEU A 78 24.91 11.54 16.47
N ALA A 79 25.88 11.40 17.37
CA ALA A 79 27.26 11.85 17.15
C ALA A 79 28.01 11.03 16.09
N ALA A 80 27.59 9.79 15.83
CA ALA A 80 28.18 8.93 14.81
C ALA A 80 27.60 9.18 13.40
N LEU A 81 26.46 9.89 13.31
CA LEU A 81 25.83 10.21 12.04
C LEU A 81 26.65 11.26 11.28
N ARG A 82 26.85 11.00 9.99
CA ARG A 82 27.53 11.91 9.07
C ARG A 82 26.63 12.17 7.87
N HIS A 83 26.55 13.42 7.45
CA HIS A 83 25.77 13.76 6.26
C HIS A 83 26.40 13.11 5.01
N PRO A 84 25.62 12.41 4.15
CA PRO A 84 26.16 11.62 3.04
C PRO A 84 27.04 12.39 2.06
N THR A 85 26.67 13.64 1.76
CA THR A 85 27.33 14.48 0.74
C THR A 85 28.26 15.54 1.32
N ASN A 86 28.12 15.89 2.61
CA ASN A 86 28.84 17.01 3.22
C ASN A 86 29.32 16.62 4.63
N PRO A 87 30.53 16.06 4.76
CA PRO A 87 31.04 15.52 6.02
C PRO A 87 31.21 16.56 7.14
N GLY A 88 31.16 17.86 6.83
CA GLY A 88 31.25 18.94 7.83
C GLY A 88 29.95 19.15 8.61
N LEU A 89 28.81 18.67 8.12
CA LEU A 89 27.52 18.79 8.80
C LEU A 89 27.35 17.68 9.84
N ARG A 90 26.80 18.06 11.01
CA ARG A 90 26.46 17.16 12.11
C ARG A 90 24.97 17.22 12.38
N ALA A 91 24.39 16.09 12.75
CA ALA A 91 22.98 16.01 13.14
C ALA A 91 22.80 16.68 14.52
N GLU A 92 21.80 17.56 14.63
CA GLU A 92 21.47 18.26 15.88
C GLU A 92 20.45 17.49 16.73
N TRP A 93 19.48 16.87 16.07
CA TRP A 93 18.45 16.05 16.71
C TRP A 93 18.07 14.88 15.78
N ALA A 94 17.57 13.80 16.38
CA ALA A 94 17.03 12.65 15.69
C ALA A 94 15.74 12.22 16.38
N LEU A 95 14.74 11.82 15.59
CA LEU A 95 13.42 11.46 16.07
C LEU A 95 13.09 10.04 15.59
N PRO A 96 12.85 9.08 16.50
CA PRO A 96 12.43 7.73 16.12
C PRO A 96 11.05 7.78 15.47
N VAL A 97 10.87 6.95 14.44
CA VAL A 97 9.62 6.81 13.71
C VAL A 97 9.00 5.45 14.06
N LEU A 98 7.84 5.47 14.70
CA LEU A 98 7.17 4.29 15.26
C LEU A 98 5.76 4.11 14.64
N PRO A 99 5.25 2.88 14.52
CA PRO A 99 3.86 2.69 14.13
C PRO A 99 2.92 3.21 15.22
N ASP A 100 1.85 3.89 14.84
CA ASP A 100 0.84 4.34 15.80
C ASP A 100 -0.07 3.18 16.22
N VAL A 101 0.18 2.58 17.38
CA VAL A 101 -0.56 1.40 17.87
C VAL A 101 -2.04 1.72 18.14
N GLY A 102 -2.35 2.95 18.56
CA GLY A 102 -3.73 3.35 18.87
C GLY A 102 -4.57 3.59 17.62
N LEU A 103 -3.94 4.12 16.57
CA LEU A 103 -4.61 4.42 15.32
C LEU A 103 -4.57 3.24 14.32
N TRP A 104 -3.65 2.29 14.48
CA TRP A 104 -3.42 1.19 13.52
C TRP A 104 -4.65 0.36 13.15
N ALA A 105 -5.60 0.20 14.08
CA ALA A 105 -6.82 -0.57 13.85
C ALA A 105 -7.81 0.12 12.90
N ASN A 106 -7.61 1.42 12.61
CA ASN A 106 -8.52 2.20 11.79
C ASN A 106 -8.01 2.33 10.35
N VAL A 107 -8.97 2.39 9.42
CA VAL A 107 -8.70 2.71 8.02
C VAL A 107 -8.80 4.23 7.85
N PHE A 108 -7.70 4.84 7.41
CA PHE A 108 -7.66 6.27 7.15
C PHE A 108 -7.68 6.56 5.66
N MET A 109 -8.37 7.65 5.33
CA MET A 109 -8.46 8.19 3.99
C MET A 109 -8.05 9.65 4.01
N HIS A 110 -7.33 10.09 2.99
CA HIS A 110 -6.99 11.49 2.83
C HIS A 110 -8.02 12.19 1.96
N VAL A 111 -8.73 13.16 2.53
CA VAL A 111 -9.75 13.93 1.81
C VAL A 111 -9.19 15.30 1.40
N GLY A 112 -9.06 15.52 0.09
CA GLY A 112 -8.66 16.80 -0.48
C GLY A 112 -9.87 17.60 -0.98
N PHE A 113 -9.85 18.91 -0.80
CA PHE A 113 -10.85 19.83 -1.35
C PHE A 113 -10.25 20.62 -2.50
N ASP A 114 -10.91 20.68 -3.65
CA ASP A 114 -10.53 21.57 -4.76
C ASP A 114 -10.70 23.05 -4.39
N LEU A 115 -11.77 23.34 -3.66
CA LEU A 115 -12.08 24.67 -3.14
C LEU A 115 -12.29 24.62 -1.63
N ASP A 116 -11.61 25.49 -0.88
CA ASP A 116 -11.79 25.58 0.57
C ASP A 116 -13.26 25.90 0.90
N PRO A 117 -13.98 25.00 1.61
CA PRO A 117 -15.39 25.19 1.89
C PRO A 117 -15.63 26.17 3.06
N VAL A 118 -14.59 26.59 3.79
CA VAL A 118 -14.70 27.59 4.86
C VAL A 118 -14.69 29.01 4.28
N THR A 119 -13.69 29.34 3.46
CA THR A 119 -13.39 30.74 3.10
C THR A 119 -14.06 31.25 1.82
N GLN A 120 -14.26 30.40 0.81
CA GLN A 120 -14.70 30.86 -0.52
C GLN A 120 -16.20 31.12 -0.65
N ASP A 121 -17.02 30.36 0.08
CA ASP A 121 -18.48 30.43 -0.02
C ASP A 121 -19.11 31.40 1.02
N ASP A 122 -18.29 32.11 1.82
CA ASP A 122 -18.80 33.03 2.85
C ASP A 122 -18.94 34.47 2.35
N PRO A 123 -20.16 35.06 2.40
CA PRO A 123 -20.34 36.49 2.11
C PRO A 123 -19.72 37.38 3.19
N ASN A 124 -19.53 36.85 4.41
CA ASN A 124 -18.97 37.59 5.53
C ASN A 124 -17.51 37.18 5.78
N LYS A 125 -16.59 38.14 5.64
CA LYS A 125 -15.13 37.91 5.75
C LYS A 125 -14.60 38.19 7.16
N ASP A 126 -15.48 38.36 8.13
CA ASP A 126 -15.09 38.60 9.51
C ASP A 126 -14.29 37.42 10.07
N PRO A 127 -13.11 37.65 10.68
CA PRO A 127 -12.22 36.58 11.13
C PRO A 127 -12.85 35.71 12.22
N GLU A 128 -13.70 36.28 13.08
CA GLU A 128 -14.41 35.55 14.13
C GLU A 128 -15.42 34.56 13.54
N HIS A 129 -16.19 34.99 12.54
CA HIS A 129 -17.15 34.16 11.82
C HIS A 129 -16.46 33.00 11.09
N ILE A 130 -15.31 33.28 10.46
CA ILE A 130 -14.48 32.26 9.81
C ILE A 130 -13.95 31.25 10.84
N ALA A 131 -13.53 31.70 12.02
CA ALA A 131 -13.04 30.83 13.09
C ALA A 131 -14.13 29.92 13.65
N GLU A 132 -15.33 30.46 13.92
CA GLU A 132 -16.49 29.66 14.35
C GLU A 132 -16.86 28.62 13.29
N LYS A 133 -16.89 29.02 12.02
CA LYS A 133 -17.16 28.11 10.92
C LYS A 133 -16.10 27.00 10.84
N LYS A 134 -14.81 27.34 10.96
CA LYS A 134 -13.74 26.34 10.97
C LYS A 134 -13.95 25.27 12.05
N GLN A 135 -14.35 25.65 13.26
CA GLN A 135 -14.66 24.71 14.34
C GLN A 135 -15.84 23.78 14.00
N ARG A 136 -16.86 24.27 13.30
CA ARG A 136 -17.96 23.42 12.83
C ARG A 136 -17.48 22.40 11.78
N PHE A 137 -16.56 22.81 10.92
CA PHE A 137 -16.06 21.98 9.82
C PHE A 137 -15.17 20.83 10.28
N GLU A 138 -14.48 20.98 11.42
CA GLU A 138 -13.73 19.88 12.06
C GLU A 138 -14.61 18.67 12.40
N LYS A 139 -15.91 18.89 12.58
CA LYS A 139 -16.89 17.85 12.88
C LYS A 139 -17.80 17.52 11.69
N ALA A 140 -17.50 18.03 10.50
CA ALA A 140 -18.29 17.79 9.30
C ALA A 140 -18.22 16.31 8.87
N ILE A 141 -19.25 15.88 8.14
CA ILE A 141 -19.35 14.52 7.62
C ILE A 141 -19.67 14.54 6.13
N ILE A 142 -19.10 13.58 5.40
CA ILE A 142 -19.49 13.28 4.03
C ILE A 142 -20.54 12.18 4.10
N SER A 143 -21.68 12.40 3.47
CA SER A 143 -22.82 11.47 3.49
C SER A 143 -23.54 11.48 2.15
N ASP A 144 -24.52 10.60 2.00
CA ASP A 144 -25.37 10.54 0.81
C ASP A 144 -24.55 10.36 -0.48
N VAL A 145 -23.61 9.42 -0.45
CA VAL A 145 -22.80 9.05 -1.62
C VAL A 145 -23.70 8.32 -2.60
N ARG A 146 -23.85 8.88 -3.81
CA ARG A 146 -24.67 8.33 -4.88
C ARG A 146 -23.90 8.37 -6.19
N GLU A 147 -24.20 7.39 -7.04
CA GLU A 147 -23.76 7.40 -8.42
C GLU A 147 -24.79 8.16 -9.24
N ASN A 148 -24.38 9.22 -9.93
CA ASN A 148 -25.23 9.96 -10.85
C ASN A 148 -24.84 9.58 -12.27
N GLU A 149 -25.82 9.14 -13.06
CA GLU A 149 -25.64 8.90 -14.48
C GLU A 149 -25.45 10.25 -15.16
N GLY A 150 -24.21 10.56 -15.52
CA GLY A 150 -23.85 11.84 -16.13
C GLY A 150 -24.71 12.07 -17.37
N GLY A 151 -25.53 13.12 -17.36
CA GLY A 151 -26.40 13.48 -18.48
C GLY A 151 -25.62 13.56 -19.80
N GLY A 152 -25.72 12.49 -20.60
CA GLY A 152 -25.13 12.37 -21.93
C GLY A 152 -23.65 11.95 -22.01
N THR A 153 -22.92 11.78 -20.91
CA THR A 153 -21.52 11.30 -20.95
C THR A 153 -21.38 9.98 -20.20
N SER A 154 -20.94 8.95 -20.92
CA SER A 154 -20.96 7.52 -20.56
C SER A 154 -20.22 7.10 -19.28
N LYS A 155 -19.68 8.03 -18.47
CA LYS A 155 -19.00 7.69 -17.22
C LYS A 155 -19.87 8.07 -16.02
N PRO A 156 -20.18 7.11 -15.12
CA PRO A 156 -20.87 7.45 -13.89
C PRO A 156 -20.03 8.39 -13.03
N VAL A 157 -20.68 9.36 -12.41
CA VAL A 157 -20.04 10.33 -11.54
C VAL A 157 -20.55 10.11 -10.12
N MET A 158 -19.63 9.86 -9.17
CA MET A 158 -19.99 9.78 -7.76
C MET A 158 -20.21 11.19 -7.21
N VAL A 159 -21.29 11.39 -6.48
CA VAL A 159 -21.66 12.65 -5.84
C VAL A 159 -21.91 12.37 -4.36
N ALA A 160 -21.51 13.28 -3.48
CA ALA A 160 -21.88 13.23 -2.07
C ALA A 160 -22.24 14.59 -1.51
N SER A 161 -22.97 14.56 -0.39
CA SER A 161 -23.32 15.72 0.40
C SER A 161 -22.33 15.92 1.55
N TYR A 162 -21.81 17.12 1.68
CA TYR A 162 -21.01 17.54 2.82
C TYR A 162 -21.91 18.26 3.83
N LEU A 163 -22.01 17.65 5.01
CA LEU A 163 -22.89 18.11 6.08
C LEU A 163 -22.06 18.69 7.22
N VAL A 164 -22.52 19.80 7.78
CA VAL A 164 -21.87 20.47 8.91
C VAL A 164 -22.82 20.48 10.12
N PRO A 165 -22.31 20.46 11.35
CA PRO A 165 -23.15 20.63 12.54
C PRO A 165 -23.91 21.97 12.48
N LYS A 166 -25.16 21.96 12.93
CA LYS A 166 -25.96 23.18 13.04
C LYS A 166 -25.31 24.16 14.03
N ALA A 167 -25.33 25.45 13.68
CA ALA A 167 -24.83 26.52 14.56
C ALA A 167 -25.57 26.50 15.91
N GLY A 168 -24.84 26.72 17.00
CA GLY A 168 -25.39 26.74 18.36
C GLY A 168 -25.53 25.38 19.05
N GLN A 169 -25.27 24.25 18.37
CA GLN A 169 -25.12 22.94 19.03
C GLN A 169 -23.65 22.70 19.40
N THR A 170 -23.19 23.34 20.48
CA THR A 170 -21.82 23.21 20.99
C THR A 170 -21.56 21.87 21.69
N GLY A 171 -22.58 21.02 21.81
CA GLY A 171 -22.53 19.71 22.43
C GLY A 171 -23.57 18.77 21.85
N ALA A 172 -23.34 17.49 22.07
CA ALA A 172 -24.34 16.47 21.82
C ALA A 172 -25.54 16.76 22.76
N GLY A 173 -26.77 16.81 22.22
CA GLY A 173 -27.97 17.12 23.03
C GLY A 173 -28.19 16.11 24.17
N GLU A 174 -29.27 16.28 24.96
CA GLU A 174 -29.76 15.22 25.86
C GLU A 174 -29.92 13.92 25.03
N GLY A 175 -29.00 12.96 25.21
CA GLY A 175 -28.95 11.72 24.42
C GLY A 175 -27.79 11.57 23.43
N GLY A 176 -26.90 12.56 23.29
CA GLY A 176 -25.72 12.42 22.44
C GLY A 176 -25.96 12.67 20.94
N GLU A 177 -27.12 13.22 20.58
CA GLU A 177 -27.52 13.44 19.19
C GLU A 177 -26.99 14.80 18.69
N LEU A 178 -26.34 14.78 17.52
CA LEU A 178 -25.87 15.98 16.82
C LEU A 178 -26.67 16.16 15.53
N ALA A 179 -27.25 17.33 15.34
CA ALA A 179 -27.99 17.67 14.12
C ALA A 179 -27.05 18.32 13.09
N PHE A 180 -27.15 17.83 11.85
CA PHE A 180 -26.36 18.29 10.72
C PHE A 180 -27.24 18.96 9.67
N GLU A 181 -26.71 20.00 9.06
CA GLU A 181 -27.29 20.71 7.92
C GLU A 181 -26.44 20.49 6.66
N HIS A 182 -27.10 20.43 5.51
CA HIS A 182 -26.41 20.37 4.23
C HIS A 182 -25.72 21.69 3.92
N LEU A 183 -24.41 21.62 3.69
CA LEU A 183 -23.64 22.77 3.21
C LEU A 183 -23.59 22.77 1.68
N ARG A 184 -23.01 21.71 1.10
CA ARG A 184 -22.80 21.62 -0.35
C ARG A 184 -22.64 20.20 -0.87
N GLY A 185 -23.00 20.01 -2.13
CA GLY A 185 -22.75 18.80 -2.90
C GLY A 185 -21.37 18.83 -3.57
N TYR A 186 -20.72 17.67 -3.62
CA TYR A 186 -19.44 17.46 -4.27
C TYR A 186 -19.51 16.30 -5.24
N GLN A 187 -18.78 16.43 -6.35
CA GLN A 187 -18.33 15.28 -7.11
C GLN A 187 -17.12 14.65 -6.41
N ILE A 188 -17.19 13.34 -6.19
CA ILE A 188 -16.14 12.54 -5.56
C ILE A 188 -15.29 11.90 -6.64
N ASP A 189 -13.98 11.99 -6.45
CA ASP A 189 -12.97 11.25 -7.20
C ASP A 189 -12.16 10.40 -6.20
N VAL A 190 -12.32 9.08 -6.23
CA VAL A 190 -11.63 8.15 -5.33
C VAL A 190 -10.41 7.58 -6.04
N ARG A 191 -9.24 7.72 -5.41
CA ARG A 191 -7.96 7.23 -5.91
C ARG A 191 -7.34 6.31 -4.88
N ASP A 192 -6.94 5.12 -5.33
CA ASP A 192 -6.16 4.23 -4.50
C ASP A 192 -4.76 4.80 -4.32
N THR A 193 -4.29 4.81 -3.07
CA THR A 193 -2.96 5.26 -2.73
C THR A 193 -2.18 4.09 -2.16
N GLU A 194 -1.39 3.43 -3.01
CA GLU A 194 -0.47 2.41 -2.54
C GLU A 194 0.66 3.06 -1.73
N ASN A 195 0.99 2.47 -0.59
CA ASN A 195 2.14 2.83 0.24
C ASN A 195 2.23 4.31 0.65
N THR A 196 1.09 4.97 0.82
CA THR A 196 1.07 6.35 1.35
C THR A 196 0.97 6.31 2.87
N PHE A 197 1.87 7.04 3.53
CA PHE A 197 1.91 7.15 5.00
C PHE A 197 1.81 8.61 5.41
N VAL A 198 1.11 8.85 6.52
CA VAL A 198 1.13 10.13 7.23
C VAL A 198 2.01 9.97 8.45
N PHE A 199 2.96 10.89 8.58
CA PHE A 199 3.80 11.02 9.75
C PHE A 199 3.22 12.09 10.66
N LEU A 200 2.94 11.71 11.91
CA LEU A 200 2.49 12.58 12.98
C LEU A 200 3.72 12.87 13.83
N VAL A 201 4.21 14.11 13.79
CA VAL A 201 5.41 14.53 14.51
C VAL A 201 5.01 15.15 15.83
N ASP A 202 5.35 14.49 16.93
CA ASP A 202 5.26 15.06 18.27
C ASP A 202 6.63 15.59 18.69
N ALA A 203 6.80 16.90 18.53
CA ALA A 203 8.06 17.57 18.85
C ALA A 203 8.35 17.59 20.36
N GLU A 204 7.32 17.55 21.21
CA GLU A 204 7.49 17.57 22.67
C GLU A 204 7.75 16.15 23.19
N GLY A 205 7.03 15.15 22.67
CA GLY A 205 7.20 13.75 23.01
C GLY A 205 8.47 13.11 22.41
N GLY A 206 9.18 13.81 21.53
CA GLY A 206 10.44 13.34 20.96
C GLY A 206 10.30 12.08 20.11
N GLN A 207 9.12 11.84 19.53
CA GLN A 207 8.85 10.71 18.64
C GLN A 207 7.94 11.13 17.48
N ALA A 208 8.06 10.44 16.35
CA ALA A 208 7.08 10.51 15.27
C ALA A 208 6.34 9.19 15.19
N THR A 209 5.03 9.25 15.05
CA THR A 209 4.24 8.07 14.70
C THR A 209 3.88 8.08 13.21
N TYR A 210 3.62 6.91 12.63
CA TYR A 210 3.10 6.82 11.27
C TYR A 210 1.83 5.98 11.20
N CYS A 211 0.94 6.41 10.31
CA CYS A 211 -0.29 5.70 9.94
C CYS A 211 -0.32 5.53 8.43
N ARG A 212 -0.80 4.37 7.97
CA ARG A 212 -1.03 4.13 6.54
C ARG A 212 -2.33 4.81 6.09
N LEU A 213 -2.29 5.41 4.91
CA LEU A 213 -3.47 5.86 4.18
C LEU A 213 -3.77 4.87 3.07
N ASP A 214 -4.99 4.35 3.03
CA ASP A 214 -5.37 3.38 2.01
C ASP A 214 -5.92 4.06 0.76
N THR A 215 -6.68 5.13 0.94
CA THR A 215 -7.35 5.84 -0.16
C THR A 215 -7.20 7.34 -0.05
N ARG A 216 -7.18 7.99 -1.21
CA ARG A 216 -7.33 9.44 -1.34
C ARG A 216 -8.66 9.74 -2.01
N VAL A 217 -9.39 10.69 -1.45
CA VAL A 217 -10.65 11.18 -1.99
C VAL A 217 -10.53 12.66 -2.28
N ASP A 218 -10.67 13.04 -3.54
CA ASP A 218 -10.70 14.44 -3.93
C ASP A 218 -12.15 14.88 -4.17
N LEU A 219 -12.53 15.97 -3.51
CA LEU A 219 -13.86 16.55 -3.54
C LEU A 219 -13.85 17.78 -4.44
N LYS A 220 -14.47 17.64 -5.62
CA LYS A 220 -14.65 18.72 -6.60
C LYS A 220 -16.02 19.35 -6.43
N LYS A 221 -16.10 20.68 -6.45
CA LYS A 221 -17.38 21.39 -6.27
C LYS A 221 -18.33 20.97 -7.39
N GLY A 222 -19.40 20.26 -7.02
CA GLY A 222 -20.39 19.75 -7.97
C GLY A 222 -21.41 20.82 -8.38
N ARG A 223 -22.22 20.51 -9.40
CA ARG A 223 -23.41 21.30 -9.70
C ARG A 223 -24.41 21.16 -8.54
N PRO A 224 -25.05 22.25 -8.08
CA PRO A 224 -26.06 22.15 -7.04
C PRO A 224 -27.21 21.25 -7.50
N ASP A 225 -27.45 20.18 -6.73
CA ASP A 225 -28.60 19.30 -6.89
C ASP A 225 -29.73 19.76 -5.95
N PRO A 226 -30.92 20.14 -6.47
CA PRO A 226 -32.04 20.57 -5.64
C PRO A 226 -32.49 19.51 -4.64
N ALA A 227 -32.28 18.21 -4.91
CA ALA A 227 -32.62 17.13 -3.99
C ALA A 227 -31.74 17.13 -2.73
N GLN A 228 -30.49 17.59 -2.84
CA GLN A 228 -29.52 17.60 -1.73
C GLN A 228 -29.71 18.80 -0.80
N ARG A 229 -30.33 19.89 -1.28
CA ARG A 229 -30.47 21.14 -0.53
C ARG A 229 -31.28 21.02 0.77
N ASN A 230 -32.20 20.06 0.84
CA ASN A 230 -33.04 19.82 2.02
C ASN A 230 -32.54 18.65 2.89
N LEU A 231 -31.35 18.13 2.61
CA LEU A 231 -30.80 17.01 3.36
C LEU A 231 -30.44 17.47 4.78
N THR A 232 -30.99 16.78 5.77
CA THR A 232 -30.60 16.93 7.18
C THR A 232 -30.31 15.55 7.72
N ALA A 233 -29.30 15.45 8.58
CA ALA A 233 -28.93 14.20 9.22
C ALA A 233 -28.88 14.37 10.72
N ARG A 234 -29.18 13.31 11.45
CA ARG A 234 -28.95 13.22 12.89
C ARG A 234 -27.98 12.10 13.16
N LEU A 235 -26.87 12.41 13.82
CA LEU A 235 -25.86 11.44 14.18
C LEU A 235 -26.01 11.12 15.67
N THR A 236 -26.21 9.84 15.98
CA THR A 236 -26.09 9.33 17.35
C THR A 236 -24.80 8.52 17.44
N ARG A 237 -23.80 9.02 18.18
CA ARG A 237 -22.60 8.22 18.44
C ARG A 237 -22.94 7.16 19.48
N ARG A 238 -22.87 5.89 19.10
CA ARG A 238 -22.86 4.81 20.10
C ARG A 238 -21.60 5.00 20.95
N ARG A 239 -21.77 5.22 22.25
CA ARG A 239 -20.65 5.11 23.18
C ARG A 239 -20.21 3.66 23.13
N PHE A 240 -18.99 3.41 22.66
CA PHE A 240 -18.35 2.15 22.95
C PHE A 240 -18.19 2.12 24.48
N ALA A 241 -18.84 1.15 25.13
CA ALA A 241 -18.47 0.81 26.49
C ALA A 241 -16.97 0.53 26.44
N ALA A 242 -16.19 1.23 27.27
CA ALA A 242 -14.78 0.91 27.42
C ALA A 242 -14.72 -0.59 27.68
N ALA A 243 -14.13 -1.35 26.74
CA ALA A 243 -13.81 -2.74 27.01
C ALA A 243 -12.98 -2.72 28.30
N GLU A 244 -13.48 -3.39 29.33
CA GLU A 244 -12.76 -3.57 30.58
C GLU A 244 -11.34 -4.01 30.23
N ALA A 245 -10.36 -3.17 30.54
CA ALA A 245 -8.97 -3.54 30.49
C ALA A 245 -8.78 -4.66 31.53
N ALA A 246 -8.66 -5.89 31.03
CA ALA A 246 -8.22 -7.07 31.77
C ALA A 246 -6.91 -7.56 31.16
#